data_AF-A0A935QD90-F1
#
_entry.id   AF-A0A935QD90-F1
#
_cell.length_a   1.000
_cell.length_b   1.000
_cell.length_c   1.000
_cell.angle_alpha   90.00
_cell.angle_beta   90.00
_cell.angle_gamma   90.00
#
_symmetry.space_group_name_H-M   'P 1'
#
loop_
_entity.id
_entity.type
_entity.pdbx_description
1 polymer ?
#
loop_
_entity_poly.entity_id
_entity_poly.type
_entity_poly.pdbx_seq_one_letter_code
_entity_poly.pdbx_strand_id
1 'polypeptide(L)'
;MDVATHGPGTFKEDFAKAFRTVKLPVLPAAVARLLAEVNSPDAQIASIERIIGAEPLISAKVLRTINSSHFALRTTVTSIRHAVALLGLDRIRSIVLSYAILESVPHPPTTLFKHEAFWTDTLLRSLLARILSRRSGLGDEDEAFTAMMLADIAVPILLTVYADTYLSVFARWSGQPNELAQLERDHVGWDHALASAWILEKWEFPPALVTIAGAHNSSAEQIRRQGLANTVALPVMVASLLPSALKPDAGPLPQPDPRRPQGAEHRAAGLAGDPRPGPRQLRSHQLRVRADGPSRLRDPERPAGDGQPLTPSGGTTTPWACSIR
;
A
#
# COMPACT_ATOMS: atom_id res chain seq x y z
N MET A 1 21.10 30.83 8.84
CA MET A 1 20.17 29.78 9.31
C MET A 1 20.47 28.57 8.48
N ASP A 2 21.32 27.70 9.02
CA ASP A 2 21.83 26.53 8.30
C ASP A 2 20.71 25.52 8.10
N VAL A 3 20.37 25.27 6.84
CA VAL A 3 19.59 24.10 6.43
C VAL A 3 20.52 22.92 6.64
N ALA A 4 20.39 22.26 7.81
CA ALA A 4 21.18 21.08 8.13
C ALA A 4 20.94 20.01 7.05
N THR A 5 21.94 19.81 6.20
CA THR A 5 22.01 18.68 5.28
C THR A 5 22.14 17.42 6.12
N HIS A 6 21.02 16.71 6.30
CA HIS A 6 21.02 15.45 7.03
C HIS A 6 21.89 14.45 6.27
N GLY A 7 22.97 13.98 6.89
CA GLY A 7 23.86 13.00 6.30
C GLY A 7 23.13 11.66 6.08
N PRO A 8 23.59 10.81 5.14
CA PRO A 8 22.93 9.54 4.82
C PRO A 8 22.78 8.57 6.01
N GLY A 9 23.57 8.75 7.08
CA GLY A 9 23.48 7.96 8.32
C GLY A 9 22.29 8.31 9.22
N THR A 10 21.94 9.60 9.36
CA THR A 10 20.86 10.04 10.26
C THR A 10 19.48 9.72 9.69
N PHE A 11 19.33 9.85 8.36
CA PHE A 11 18.11 9.50 7.63
C PHE A 11 17.66 8.04 7.85
N LYS A 12 18.60 7.10 7.75
CA LYS A 12 18.33 5.67 7.89
C LYS A 12 17.95 5.31 9.33
N GLU A 13 18.56 5.97 10.30
CA GLU A 13 18.26 5.80 11.72
C GLU A 13 16.87 6.36 12.08
N ASP A 14 16.50 7.53 11.55
CA ASP A 14 15.20 8.16 11.80
C ASP A 14 14.04 7.40 11.16
N PHE A 15 14.20 6.95 9.90
CA PHE A 15 13.21 6.09 9.25
C PHE A 15 13.08 4.75 9.97
N ALA A 16 14.20 4.06 10.24
CA ALA A 16 14.15 2.79 10.96
C ALA A 16 13.55 2.94 12.36
N LYS A 17 13.81 4.06 13.06
CA LYS A 17 13.21 4.36 14.37
C LYS A 17 11.71 4.59 14.27
N ALA A 18 11.24 5.38 13.29
CA ALA A 18 9.82 5.61 13.05
C ALA A 18 9.07 4.30 12.78
N PHE A 19 9.66 3.39 11.99
CA PHE A 19 9.01 2.16 11.57
C PHE A 19 9.30 0.92 12.45
N ARG A 20 10.17 1.02 13.46
CA ARG A 20 10.43 -0.06 14.45
C ARG A 20 9.23 -0.38 15.33
N THR A 21 8.41 0.62 15.64
CA THR A 21 7.24 0.50 16.52
C THR A 21 5.90 0.49 15.78
N VAL A 22 5.93 0.76 14.47
CA VAL A 22 4.73 0.79 13.62
C VAL A 22 4.25 -0.63 13.38
N LYS A 23 3.06 -0.94 13.90
CA LYS A 23 2.33 -2.17 13.55
C LYS A 23 1.55 -1.91 12.28
N LEU A 24 2.04 -2.43 11.16
CA LEU A 24 1.30 -2.36 9.90
C LEU A 24 -0.04 -3.09 10.01
N PRO A 25 -1.08 -2.59 9.30
CA PRO A 25 -2.32 -3.33 9.19
C PRO A 25 -2.02 -4.68 8.55
N VAL A 26 -2.60 -5.73 9.13
CA VAL A 26 -2.47 -7.09 8.60
C VAL A 26 -3.34 -7.18 7.36
N LEU A 27 -2.73 -7.58 6.24
CA LEU A 27 -3.48 -7.86 5.02
C LEU A 27 -4.50 -8.97 5.29
N PRO A 28 -5.76 -8.83 4.86
CA PRO A 28 -6.72 -9.91 4.95
C PRO A 28 -6.16 -11.17 4.30
N ALA A 29 -6.44 -12.33 4.88
CA ALA A 29 -5.85 -13.61 4.44
C ALA A 29 -6.05 -13.88 2.94
N ALA A 30 -7.15 -13.41 2.35
CA ALA A 30 -7.38 -13.52 0.91
C ALA A 30 -6.41 -12.68 0.08
N VAL A 31 -6.11 -11.46 0.51
CA VAL A 31 -5.13 -10.56 -0.12
C VAL A 31 -3.73 -11.14 -0.02
N ALA A 32 -3.35 -11.65 1.15
CA ALA A 32 -2.06 -12.30 1.36
C ALA A 32 -1.91 -13.57 0.49
N ARG A 33 -2.94 -14.41 0.42
CA ARG A 33 -2.95 -15.60 -0.46
C ARG A 33 -2.87 -15.22 -1.93
N LEU A 34 -3.58 -14.17 -2.32
CA LEU A 34 -3.50 -13.65 -3.68
C LEU A 34 -2.09 -13.15 -4.00
N LEU A 35 -1.48 -12.36 -3.12
CA LEU A 35 -0.10 -11.90 -3.29
C LEU A 35 0.89 -13.06 -3.42
N ALA A 36 0.79 -14.06 -2.55
CA ALA A 36 1.62 -15.25 -2.62
C ALA A 36 1.46 -16.01 -3.95
N GLU A 37 0.22 -16.16 -4.43
CA GLU A 37 -0.06 -16.78 -5.72
C GLU A 37 0.46 -15.93 -6.88
N VAL A 38 0.29 -14.61 -6.84
CA VAL A 38 0.74 -13.67 -7.87
C VAL A 38 2.26 -13.64 -8.01
N ASN A 39 2.98 -13.79 -6.89
CA ASN A 39 4.43 -13.83 -6.85
C ASN A 39 5.00 -15.21 -7.22
N SER A 40 4.16 -16.25 -7.36
CA SER A 40 4.62 -17.58 -7.74
C SER A 40 4.99 -17.62 -9.23
N PRO A 41 6.17 -18.15 -9.60
CA PRO A 41 6.50 -18.38 -11.01
C PRO A 41 5.56 -19.41 -11.67
N ASP A 42 4.91 -20.26 -10.86
CA ASP A 42 3.97 -21.29 -11.30
C ASP A 42 2.49 -20.87 -11.16
N ALA A 43 2.23 -19.56 -11.02
CA ALA A 43 0.89 -19.01 -10.80
C ALA A 43 -0.12 -19.55 -11.83
N GLN A 44 -1.16 -20.23 -11.35
CA GLN A 44 -2.19 -20.78 -12.24
C GLN A 44 -3.44 -19.91 -12.28
N ILE A 45 -3.99 -19.73 -13.48
CA ILE A 45 -5.26 -19.04 -13.73
C ILE A 45 -6.36 -19.59 -12.81
N ALA A 46 -6.41 -20.92 -12.64
CA ALA A 46 -7.40 -21.58 -11.79
C ALA A 46 -7.25 -21.25 -10.29
N SER A 47 -6.01 -21.05 -9.81
CA SER A 47 -5.78 -20.67 -8.41
C SER A 47 -6.22 -19.23 -8.15
N ILE A 48 -5.88 -18.32 -9.05
CA ILE A 48 -6.29 -16.91 -8.98
C ILE A 48 -7.82 -16.79 -9.09
N GLU A 49 -8.45 -17.53 -10.00
CA GLU A 49 -9.92 -17.63 -10.10
C GLU A 49 -10.54 -18.07 -8.77
N ARG A 50 -10.00 -19.12 -8.14
CA ARG A 50 -10.50 -19.66 -6.87
C ARG A 50 -10.32 -18.66 -5.73
N ILE A 51 -9.18 -17.97 -5.67
CA ILE A 51 -8.90 -16.97 -4.62
C ILE A 51 -9.84 -15.76 -4.78
N ILE A 52 -9.96 -15.21 -5.99
CA ILE A 52 -10.82 -14.04 -6.26
C ILE A 52 -12.29 -14.41 -6.11
N GLY A 53 -12.70 -15.58 -6.63
CA GLY A 53 -14.08 -16.08 -6.56
C GLY A 53 -14.55 -16.35 -5.13
N ALA A 54 -13.63 -16.61 -4.19
CA ALA A 54 -13.93 -16.73 -2.77
C ALA A 54 -14.19 -15.36 -2.10
N GLU A 55 -13.88 -14.25 -2.76
CA GLU A 55 -14.04 -12.88 -2.27
C GLU A 55 -15.05 -12.11 -3.13
N PRO A 56 -16.36 -12.13 -2.78
CA PRO A 56 -17.42 -11.58 -3.62
C PRO A 56 -17.27 -10.08 -3.93
N LEU A 57 -16.76 -9.30 -2.97
CA LEU A 57 -16.56 -7.85 -3.14
C LEU A 57 -15.44 -7.56 -4.14
N ILE A 58 -14.32 -8.28 -4.05
CA ILE A 58 -13.19 -8.15 -4.99
C ILE A 58 -13.62 -8.63 -6.37
N SER A 59 -14.29 -9.78 -6.46
CA SER A 59 -14.87 -10.31 -7.70
C SER A 59 -15.78 -9.30 -8.39
N ALA A 60 -16.72 -8.70 -7.65
CA ALA A 60 -17.65 -7.73 -8.21
C ALA A 60 -16.94 -6.46 -8.72
N LYS A 61 -15.94 -5.97 -8.00
CA LYS A 61 -15.14 -4.80 -8.41
C LYS A 61 -14.32 -5.10 -9.66
N VAL A 62 -13.67 -6.26 -9.73
CA VAL A 62 -12.93 -6.73 -10.91
C VAL A 62 -13.87 -6.82 -12.12
N LEU A 63 -14.99 -7.53 -12.00
CA LEU A 63 -15.96 -7.68 -13.10
C LEU A 63 -16.55 -6.33 -13.54
N ARG A 64 -16.85 -5.41 -12.61
CA ARG A 64 -17.34 -4.06 -12.94
C ARG A 64 -16.29 -3.27 -13.72
N THR A 65 -15.03 -3.35 -13.30
CA THR A 65 -13.92 -2.67 -13.97
C THR A 65 -13.71 -3.21 -15.37
N ILE A 66 -13.75 -4.53 -15.55
CA ILE A 66 -13.56 -5.18 -16.85
C ILE A 66 -14.72 -4.88 -17.81
N ASN A 67 -15.94 -4.81 -17.30
CA ASN A 67 -17.11 -4.43 -18.11
C ASN A 67 -17.26 -2.92 -18.32
N SER A 68 -16.35 -2.10 -17.79
CA SER A 68 -16.38 -0.68 -18.06
C SER A 68 -16.07 -0.40 -19.54
N SER A 69 -16.51 0.76 -20.03
CA SER A 69 -16.24 1.21 -21.39
C SER A 69 -14.75 1.24 -21.75
N HIS A 70 -13.87 1.20 -20.74
CA HIS A 70 -12.42 1.17 -20.88
C HIS A 70 -11.92 0.00 -21.73
N PHE A 71 -12.41 -1.21 -21.46
CA PHE A 71 -11.94 -2.42 -22.16
C PHE A 71 -12.64 -2.63 -23.51
N ALA A 72 -13.62 -1.78 -23.84
CA ALA A 72 -14.35 -1.80 -25.11
C ALA A 72 -14.82 -3.21 -25.54
N LEU A 73 -15.24 -4.03 -24.57
CA LEU A 73 -15.59 -5.42 -24.80
C LEU A 73 -16.92 -5.51 -25.55
N ARG A 74 -16.96 -6.38 -26.57
CA ARG A 74 -18.18 -6.66 -27.33
C ARG A 74 -19.19 -7.49 -26.53
N THR A 75 -18.72 -8.19 -25.52
CA THR A 75 -19.51 -9.11 -24.68
C THR A 75 -19.24 -8.84 -23.22
N THR A 76 -20.31 -8.83 -22.42
CA THR A 76 -20.20 -8.70 -20.96
C THR A 76 -19.46 -9.90 -20.37
N VAL A 77 -18.43 -9.62 -19.59
CA VAL A 77 -17.67 -10.60 -18.83
C VAL A 77 -18.39 -10.89 -17.52
N THR A 78 -18.81 -12.14 -17.32
CA THR A 78 -19.61 -12.56 -16.15
C THR A 78 -18.85 -13.44 -15.17
N SER A 79 -17.61 -13.82 -15.47
CA SER A 79 -16.78 -14.68 -14.60
C SER A 79 -15.32 -14.25 -14.59
N ILE A 80 -14.63 -14.54 -13.48
CA ILE A 80 -13.19 -14.26 -13.32
C ILE A 80 -12.35 -15.08 -14.30
N ARG A 81 -12.74 -16.32 -14.58
CA ARG A 81 -12.09 -17.13 -15.62
C ARG A 81 -12.14 -16.44 -17.00
N HIS A 82 -13.30 -15.92 -17.38
CA HIS A 82 -13.45 -15.21 -18.65
C HIS A 82 -12.63 -13.91 -18.65
N ALA A 83 -12.63 -13.17 -17.54
CA ALA A 83 -11.77 -11.99 -17.34
C ALA A 83 -10.28 -12.30 -17.55
N VAL A 84 -9.77 -13.37 -16.94
CA VAL A 84 -8.37 -13.79 -17.07
C VAL A 84 -8.04 -14.25 -18.49
N ALA A 85 -8.93 -15.01 -19.14
CA ALA A 85 -8.72 -15.46 -20.51
C ALA A 85 -8.66 -14.27 -21.50
N LEU A 86 -9.41 -13.20 -21.23
CA LEU A 86 -9.53 -12.06 -22.13
C LEU A 86 -8.43 -11.00 -21.91
N LEU A 87 -8.05 -10.73 -20.66
CA LEU A 87 -7.06 -9.70 -20.32
C LEU A 87 -5.66 -10.26 -20.09
N GLY A 88 -5.53 -11.57 -19.93
CA GLY A 88 -4.31 -12.20 -19.47
C GLY A 88 -4.16 -12.09 -17.95
N LEU A 89 -3.26 -12.92 -17.42
CA LEU A 89 -3.10 -13.08 -15.98
C LEU A 89 -2.55 -11.81 -15.33
N ASP A 90 -1.49 -11.22 -15.88
CA ASP A 90 -0.78 -10.08 -15.30
C ASP A 90 -1.69 -8.86 -15.04
N ARG A 91 -2.58 -8.53 -15.99
CA ARG A 91 -3.53 -7.42 -15.83
C ARG A 91 -4.54 -7.67 -14.71
N ILE A 92 -5.05 -8.90 -14.64
CA ILE A 92 -5.95 -9.29 -13.55
C ILE A 92 -5.24 -9.20 -12.20
N ARG A 93 -3.98 -9.66 -12.11
CA ARG A 93 -3.19 -9.55 -10.88
C ARG A 93 -3.12 -8.11 -10.39
N SER A 94 -2.71 -7.18 -11.25
CA SER A 94 -2.58 -5.75 -10.96
C SER A 94 -3.88 -5.12 -10.45
N ILE A 95 -5.00 -5.39 -11.13
CA ILE A 95 -6.33 -4.87 -10.74
C ILE A 95 -6.77 -5.43 -9.38
N VAL A 96 -6.64 -6.74 -9.18
CA VAL A 96 -7.13 -7.40 -7.97
C VAL A 96 -6.30 -6.99 -6.77
N LEU A 97 -4.98 -6.90 -6.90
CA LEU A 97 -4.08 -6.41 -5.84
C LEU A 97 -4.42 -4.99 -5.41
N SER A 98 -4.75 -4.12 -6.37
CA SER A 98 -5.16 -2.74 -6.07
C SER A 98 -6.42 -2.73 -5.18
N TYR A 99 -7.45 -3.49 -5.56
CA TYR A 99 -8.69 -3.59 -4.78
C TYR A 99 -8.52 -4.28 -3.43
N ALA A 100 -7.68 -5.30 -3.38
CA ALA A 100 -7.37 -6.03 -2.16
C ALA A 100 -6.72 -5.11 -1.11
N ILE A 101 -5.81 -4.24 -1.55
CA ILE A 101 -5.21 -3.21 -0.70
C ILE A 101 -6.22 -2.15 -0.28
N LEU A 102 -7.05 -1.66 -1.21
CA LEU A 102 -8.11 -0.69 -0.92
C LEU A 102 -8.96 -1.08 0.30
N GLU A 103 -9.30 -2.37 0.42
CA GLU A 103 -10.08 -2.91 1.55
C GLU A 103 -9.26 -3.07 2.84
N SER A 104 -7.93 -3.10 2.73
CA SER A 104 -7.01 -3.32 3.85
C SER A 104 -6.55 -2.02 4.52
N VAL A 105 -6.79 -0.88 3.86
CA VAL A 105 -6.40 0.43 4.37
C VAL A 105 -7.28 0.83 5.56
N PRO A 106 -6.68 1.24 6.69
CA PRO A 106 -7.44 1.64 7.86
C PRO A 106 -8.21 2.94 7.59
N HIS A 107 -9.32 3.11 8.29
CA HIS A 107 -10.00 4.40 8.40
C HIS A 107 -9.31 5.20 9.51
N PRO A 108 -8.57 6.27 9.19
CA PRO A 108 -7.84 7.00 10.22
C PRO A 108 -8.81 7.65 11.21
N PRO A 109 -8.50 7.66 12.52
CA PRO A 109 -9.38 8.22 13.56
C PRO A 109 -9.31 9.76 13.60
N THR A 110 -9.52 10.43 12.46
CA THR A 110 -9.43 11.88 12.30
C THR A 110 -10.47 12.41 11.33
N THR A 111 -11.01 13.60 11.59
CA THR A 111 -11.95 14.28 10.70
C THR A 111 -11.25 14.99 9.54
N LEU A 112 -9.92 15.15 9.61
CA LEU A 112 -9.12 15.78 8.56
C LEU A 112 -8.99 14.90 7.31
N PHE A 113 -9.14 13.58 7.46
CA PHE A 113 -9.02 12.63 6.37
C PHE A 113 -10.40 12.22 5.85
N LYS A 114 -10.71 12.61 4.61
CA LYS A 114 -11.95 12.24 3.93
C LYS A 114 -11.70 11.03 3.03
N HIS A 115 -12.10 9.84 3.50
CA HIS A 115 -11.84 8.56 2.82
C HIS A 115 -12.30 8.55 1.36
N GLU A 116 -13.50 9.05 1.06
CA GLU A 116 -14.02 9.13 -0.32
C GLU A 116 -13.20 10.06 -1.21
N ALA A 117 -12.73 11.20 -0.68
CA ALA A 117 -11.91 12.15 -1.43
C ALA A 117 -10.53 11.57 -1.73
N PHE A 118 -9.89 10.90 -0.75
CA PHE A 118 -8.62 10.21 -0.95
C PHE A 118 -8.70 9.19 -2.08
N TRP A 119 -9.74 8.35 -2.07
CA TRP A 119 -9.88 7.32 -3.10
C TRP A 119 -10.29 7.87 -4.45
N THR A 120 -11.07 8.96 -4.48
CA THR A 120 -11.37 9.67 -5.72
C THR A 120 -10.09 10.23 -6.35
N ASP A 121 -9.24 10.90 -5.58
CA ASP A 121 -7.96 11.43 -6.05
C ASP A 121 -7.03 10.29 -6.53
N THR A 122 -6.90 9.24 -5.73
CA THR A 122 -6.09 8.06 -6.05
C THR A 122 -6.55 7.44 -7.37
N LEU A 123 -7.86 7.29 -7.58
CA LEU A 123 -8.44 6.78 -8.82
C LEU A 123 -8.18 7.68 -10.02
N LEU A 124 -8.40 9.00 -9.87
CA LEU A 124 -8.17 9.97 -10.92
C LEU A 124 -6.70 9.98 -11.37
N ARG A 125 -5.76 10.04 -10.42
CA ARG A 125 -4.32 9.97 -10.68
C ARG A 125 -3.94 8.67 -11.38
N SER A 126 -4.49 7.54 -10.95
CA SER A 126 -4.16 6.24 -11.55
C SER A 126 -4.69 6.09 -12.97
N LEU A 127 -5.91 6.57 -13.24
CA LEU A 127 -6.45 6.64 -14.60
C LEU A 127 -5.60 7.56 -15.48
N LEU A 128 -5.14 8.69 -14.94
CA LEU A 128 -4.23 9.59 -15.66
C LEU A 128 -2.88 8.91 -15.95
N ALA A 129 -2.26 8.25 -14.97
CA ALA A 129 -1.01 7.50 -15.16
C ALA A 129 -1.13 6.44 -16.27
N ARG A 130 -2.23 5.70 -16.28
CA ARG A 130 -2.57 4.75 -17.35
C ARG A 130 -2.64 5.44 -18.72
N ILE A 131 -3.42 6.51 -18.83
CA ILE A 131 -3.60 7.25 -20.09
C ILE A 131 -2.25 7.79 -20.57
N LEU A 132 -1.44 8.35 -19.68
CA LEU A 132 -0.12 8.89 -19.99
C LEU A 132 0.84 7.79 -20.45
N SER A 133 0.88 6.64 -19.77
CA SER A 133 1.69 5.49 -20.18
C SER A 133 1.31 5.02 -21.58
N ARG A 134 0.01 4.79 -21.85
CA ARG A 134 -0.46 4.41 -23.19
C ARG A 134 -0.13 5.43 -24.27
N ARG A 135 -0.34 6.72 -24.01
CA ARG A 135 -0.13 7.79 -25.00
C ARG A 135 1.35 8.05 -25.28
N SER A 136 2.21 7.86 -24.27
CA SER A 136 3.66 8.04 -24.41
C SER A 136 4.37 6.77 -24.90
N GLY A 137 3.72 5.60 -24.85
CA GLY A 137 4.34 4.31 -25.15
C GLY A 137 5.34 3.86 -24.08
N LEU A 138 5.25 4.42 -22.87
CA LEU A 138 6.17 4.13 -21.77
C LEU A 138 5.60 3.07 -20.84
N GLY A 139 6.13 1.85 -20.97
CA GLY A 139 5.78 0.69 -20.14
C GLY A 139 4.34 0.21 -20.30
N ASP A 140 3.90 -0.64 -19.36
CA ASP A 140 2.55 -1.20 -19.36
C ASP A 140 1.53 -0.26 -18.69
N GLU A 141 0.39 -0.04 -19.34
CA GLU A 141 -0.61 0.92 -18.88
C GLU A 141 -1.31 0.48 -17.58
N ASP A 142 -1.43 -0.83 -17.34
CA ASP A 142 -2.03 -1.39 -16.13
C ASP A 142 -1.03 -1.43 -14.97
N GLU A 143 0.26 -1.64 -15.25
CA GLU A 143 1.32 -1.42 -14.27
C GLU A 143 1.37 0.03 -13.81
N ALA A 144 1.26 1.01 -14.73
CA ALA A 144 1.20 2.43 -14.40
C ALA A 144 -0.01 2.76 -13.51
N PHE A 145 -1.18 2.21 -13.83
CA PHE A 145 -2.38 2.35 -13.01
C PHE A 145 -2.17 1.80 -11.59
N THR A 146 -1.67 0.58 -11.47
CA THR A 146 -1.50 -0.08 -10.19
C THR A 146 -0.40 0.59 -9.36
N ALA A 147 0.72 0.98 -9.94
CA ALA A 147 1.76 1.68 -9.19
C ALA A 147 1.25 3.01 -8.62
N MET A 148 0.44 3.76 -9.39
CA MET A 148 -0.17 5.00 -8.90
C MET A 148 -1.28 4.74 -7.86
N MET A 149 -2.04 3.65 -7.97
CA MET A 149 -3.02 3.25 -6.94
C MET A 149 -2.37 3.02 -5.57
N LEU A 150 -1.12 2.56 -5.58
CA LEU A 150 -0.36 2.17 -4.39
C LEU A 150 0.53 3.30 -3.85
N ALA A 151 0.76 4.35 -4.65
CA ALA A 151 1.73 5.40 -4.37
C ALA A 151 1.46 6.17 -3.07
N ASP A 152 0.20 6.48 -2.78
CA ASP A 152 -0.20 7.29 -1.62
C ASP A 152 -0.67 6.44 -0.43
N ILE A 153 -0.47 5.11 -0.47
CA ILE A 153 -1.07 4.17 0.51
C ILE A 153 -0.58 4.40 1.94
N ALA A 154 0.62 4.95 2.09
CA ALA A 154 1.18 5.28 3.41
C ALA A 154 0.38 6.38 4.13
N VAL A 155 -0.26 7.32 3.43
CA VAL A 155 -0.94 8.47 4.05
C VAL A 155 -2.00 8.04 5.08
N PRO A 156 -3.02 7.23 4.73
CA PRO A 156 -4.00 6.75 5.72
C PRO A 156 -3.39 5.83 6.78
N ILE A 157 -2.36 5.06 6.44
CA ILE A 157 -1.69 4.17 7.40
C ILE A 157 -0.98 5.01 8.46
N LEU A 158 -0.19 6.01 8.05
CA LEU A 158 0.54 6.91 8.94
C LEU A 158 -0.41 7.74 9.82
N LEU A 159 -1.53 8.21 9.28
CA LEU A 159 -2.59 8.86 10.06
C LEU A 159 -3.25 7.95 11.11
N THR A 160 -3.08 6.63 11.00
CA THR A 160 -3.62 5.65 11.93
C THR A 160 -2.57 5.21 12.97
N VAL A 161 -1.38 4.85 12.50
CA VAL A 161 -0.35 4.17 13.32
C VAL A 161 0.77 5.10 13.79
N TYR A 162 0.84 6.30 13.23
CA TYR A 162 1.85 7.32 13.54
C TYR A 162 1.20 8.71 13.71
N ALA A 163 -0.04 8.72 14.19
CA ALA A 163 -0.92 9.89 14.21
C ALA A 163 -0.33 11.06 15.03
N ASP A 164 0.27 10.79 16.19
CA ASP A 164 0.81 11.80 17.09
C ASP A 164 1.82 12.74 16.41
N THR A 165 2.62 12.21 15.49
CA THR A 165 3.58 12.99 14.71
C THR A 165 2.97 13.45 13.38
N TYR A 166 2.31 12.55 12.65
CA TYR A 166 1.94 12.77 11.26
C TYR A 166 0.72 13.70 11.08
N LEU A 167 -0.19 13.76 12.05
CA LEU A 167 -1.41 14.55 11.95
C LEU A 167 -1.11 16.06 11.80
N SER A 168 -0.08 16.56 12.48
CA SER A 168 0.32 17.98 12.44
C SER A 168 0.86 18.40 11.07
N VAL A 169 1.58 17.49 10.39
CA VAL A 169 2.09 17.66 9.03
C VAL A 169 0.92 17.65 8.05
N PHE A 170 0.07 16.64 8.14
CA PHE A 170 -1.09 16.49 7.26
C PHE A 170 -2.01 17.71 7.34
N ALA A 171 -2.29 18.23 8.55
CA ALA A 171 -3.17 19.37 8.75
C ALA A 171 -2.69 20.69 8.10
N ARG A 172 -1.41 20.79 7.73
CA ARG A 172 -0.83 21.97 7.05
C ARG A 172 -0.90 21.88 5.52
N TRP A 173 -1.17 20.71 4.97
CA TRP A 173 -1.17 20.49 3.54
C TRP A 173 -2.37 21.15 2.86
N SER A 174 -2.13 21.95 1.82
CA SER A 174 -3.18 22.69 1.11
C SER A 174 -3.78 21.92 -0.07
N GLY A 175 -3.26 20.73 -0.38
CA GLY A 175 -3.64 19.93 -1.54
C GLY A 175 -2.75 20.15 -2.77
N GLN A 176 -1.72 20.99 -2.67
CA GLN A 176 -0.83 21.27 -3.80
C GLN A 176 0.12 20.09 -4.10
N PRO A 177 0.52 19.92 -5.37
CA PRO A 177 1.47 18.88 -5.78
C PRO A 177 2.79 18.97 -5.02
N ASN A 178 3.33 17.83 -4.60
CA ASN A 178 4.59 17.69 -3.85
C ASN A 178 4.68 18.45 -2.51
N GLU A 179 3.68 19.25 -2.14
CA GLU A 179 3.68 20.03 -0.90
C GLU A 179 3.68 19.13 0.33
N LEU A 180 2.82 18.10 0.37
CA LEU A 180 2.79 17.14 1.47
C LEU A 180 4.15 16.46 1.63
N ALA A 181 4.75 16.00 0.53
CA ALA A 181 6.08 15.38 0.54
C ALA A 181 7.16 16.32 1.08
N GLN A 182 7.08 17.62 0.78
CA GLN A 182 8.00 18.61 1.33
C GLN A 182 7.78 18.81 2.83
N LEU A 183 6.53 18.98 3.26
CA LEU A 183 6.17 19.14 4.67
C LEU A 183 6.61 17.95 5.52
N GLU A 184 6.51 16.74 4.97
CA GLU A 184 6.97 15.50 5.62
C GLU A 184 8.49 15.47 5.72
N ARG A 185 9.22 15.72 4.63
CA ARG A 185 10.69 15.76 4.66
C ARG A 185 11.21 16.81 5.65
N ASP A 186 10.57 17.97 5.72
CA ASP A 186 10.94 19.03 6.65
C ASP A 186 10.66 18.66 8.12
N HIS A 187 9.67 17.79 8.38
CA HIS A 187 9.26 17.44 9.75
C HIS A 187 9.88 16.14 10.27
N VAL A 188 9.97 15.10 9.43
CA VAL A 188 10.41 13.75 9.81
C VAL A 188 11.58 13.21 8.99
N GLY A 189 12.07 13.97 7.99
CA GLY A 189 13.24 13.59 7.19
C GLY A 189 12.96 12.61 6.04
N TRP A 190 11.73 12.15 5.88
CA TRP A 190 11.26 11.25 4.81
C TRP A 190 9.85 11.65 4.36
N ASP A 191 9.37 11.10 3.24
CA ASP A 191 8.03 11.37 2.71
C ASP A 191 7.18 10.10 2.57
N HIS A 192 5.89 10.29 2.29
CA HIS A 192 4.94 9.21 2.09
C HIS A 192 5.29 8.32 0.90
N ALA A 193 6.01 8.80 -0.11
CA ALA A 193 6.43 7.96 -1.23
C ALA A 193 7.41 6.88 -0.76
N LEU A 194 8.40 7.26 0.04
CA LEU A 194 9.32 6.31 0.66
C LEU A 194 8.60 5.38 1.63
N ALA A 195 7.70 5.91 2.47
CA ALA A 195 6.91 5.10 3.38
C ALA A 195 6.05 4.08 2.63
N SER A 196 5.40 4.46 1.52
CA SER A 196 4.62 3.55 0.68
C SER A 196 5.50 2.45 0.10
N ALA A 197 6.68 2.78 -0.43
CA ALA A 197 7.61 1.76 -0.93
C ALA A 197 7.99 0.75 0.15
N TRP A 198 8.30 1.21 1.37
CA TRP A 198 8.63 0.33 2.49
C TRP A 198 7.45 -0.57 2.89
N ILE A 199 6.23 -0.02 2.96
CA ILE A 199 5.02 -0.80 3.28
C ILE A 199 4.79 -1.87 2.21
N LEU A 200 4.89 -1.51 0.94
CA LEU A 200 4.70 -2.43 -0.18
C LEU A 200 5.77 -3.53 -0.19
N GLU A 201 7.03 -3.19 0.11
CA GLU A 201 8.09 -4.19 0.27
C GLU A 201 7.80 -5.15 1.43
N LYS A 202 7.33 -4.64 2.57
CA LYS A 202 6.92 -5.48 3.72
C LYS A 202 5.72 -6.37 3.42
N TRP A 203 4.86 -5.94 2.50
CA TRP A 203 3.75 -6.72 1.97
C TRP A 203 4.14 -7.60 0.78
N GLU A 204 5.43 -7.69 0.46
CA GLU A 204 5.99 -8.55 -0.58
C GLU A 204 5.44 -8.22 -1.98
N PHE A 205 5.20 -6.93 -2.27
CA PHE A 205 4.83 -6.50 -3.61
C PHE A 205 5.98 -6.67 -4.62
N PRO A 206 5.65 -6.85 -5.91
CA PRO A 206 6.65 -6.88 -6.98
C PRO A 206 7.62 -5.68 -6.91
N PRO A 207 8.95 -5.90 -7.00
CA PRO A 207 9.94 -4.83 -6.86
C PRO A 207 9.76 -3.65 -7.83
N ALA A 208 9.22 -3.91 -9.03
CA ALA A 208 8.90 -2.88 -9.99
C ALA A 208 7.86 -1.90 -9.43
N LEU A 209 6.72 -2.40 -8.94
CA LEU A 209 5.67 -1.60 -8.33
C LEU A 209 6.16 -0.83 -7.11
N VAL A 210 6.97 -1.47 -6.26
CA VAL A 210 7.61 -0.82 -5.09
C VAL A 210 8.48 0.37 -5.55
N THR A 211 9.31 0.16 -6.57
CA THR A 211 10.22 1.19 -7.08
C THR A 211 9.46 2.36 -7.69
N ILE A 212 8.44 2.07 -8.52
CA ILE A 212 7.65 3.09 -9.20
C ILE A 212 6.82 3.89 -8.20
N ALA A 213 6.13 3.21 -7.27
CA ALA A 213 5.37 3.85 -6.20
C ALA A 213 6.29 4.71 -5.31
N GLY A 214 7.50 4.25 -4.99
CA GLY A 214 8.48 5.03 -4.22
C GLY A 214 9.01 6.27 -4.94
N ALA A 215 8.97 6.29 -6.27
CA ALA A 215 9.50 7.38 -7.08
C ALA A 215 8.46 8.43 -7.49
N HIS A 216 7.18 8.29 -7.11
CA HIS A 216 6.09 9.11 -7.68
C HIS A 216 6.17 10.61 -7.38
N ASN A 217 6.87 11.03 -6.30
CA ASN A 217 7.12 12.44 -5.97
C ASN A 217 8.51 12.93 -6.44
N SER A 218 9.24 12.11 -7.20
CA SER A 218 10.55 12.48 -7.73
C SER A 218 10.42 13.56 -8.80
N SER A 219 11.44 14.38 -8.96
CA SER A 219 11.58 15.25 -10.13
C SER A 219 11.87 14.42 -11.38
N ALA A 220 11.56 14.97 -12.55
CA ALA A 220 11.91 14.37 -13.85
C ALA A 220 13.44 14.15 -14.01
N GLU A 221 14.27 14.92 -13.31
CA GLU A 221 15.71 14.70 -13.27
C GLU A 221 16.09 13.47 -12.44
N GLN A 222 15.49 13.30 -11.26
CA GLN A 222 15.71 12.12 -10.41
C GLN A 222 15.27 10.83 -11.12
N ILE A 223 14.10 10.84 -11.77
CA ILE A 223 13.62 9.73 -12.60
C ILE A 223 14.63 9.34 -13.69
N ARG A 224 15.22 10.34 -14.37
CA ARG A 224 16.28 10.12 -15.37
C ARG A 224 17.55 9.53 -14.76
N ARG A 225 18.04 10.11 -13.66
CA ARG A 225 19.26 9.65 -12.96
C ARG A 225 19.13 8.21 -12.44
N GLN A 226 17.92 7.79 -12.07
CA GLN A 226 17.62 6.42 -11.62
C GLN A 226 17.43 5.42 -12.78
N GLY A 227 17.53 5.86 -14.05
CA GLY A 227 17.30 5.00 -15.21
C GLY A 227 15.82 4.65 -15.44
N LEU A 228 14.89 5.38 -14.83
CA LEU A 228 13.44 5.10 -14.86
C LEU A 228 12.70 5.93 -15.93
N ALA A 229 13.40 6.77 -16.70
CA ALA A 229 12.76 7.67 -17.65
C ALA A 229 12.00 6.97 -18.79
N ASN A 230 12.39 5.74 -19.12
CA ASN A 230 11.75 4.94 -20.17
C ASN A 230 10.78 3.88 -19.61
N THR A 231 10.37 4.01 -18.34
CA THR A 231 9.42 3.10 -17.68
C THR A 231 8.12 3.85 -17.35
N VAL A 232 7.15 3.14 -16.77
CA VAL A 232 5.91 3.73 -16.27
C VAL A 232 6.13 4.77 -15.16
N ALA A 233 7.32 4.86 -14.57
CA ALA A 233 7.63 5.82 -13.51
C ALA A 233 7.45 7.27 -13.94
N LEU A 234 7.76 7.61 -15.19
CA LEU A 234 7.55 8.98 -15.68
C LEU A 234 6.05 9.33 -15.79
N PRO A 235 5.18 8.51 -16.45
CA PRO A 235 3.73 8.68 -16.39
C PRO A 235 3.14 8.79 -14.98
N VAL A 236 3.60 7.93 -14.05
CA VAL A 236 3.16 7.93 -12.66
C VAL A 236 3.55 9.23 -11.96
N MET A 237 4.80 9.67 -12.13
CA MET A 237 5.30 10.95 -11.62
C MET A 237 4.55 12.15 -12.20
N VAL A 238 4.16 12.13 -13.48
CA VAL A 238 3.35 13.22 -14.04
C VAL A 238 1.94 13.21 -13.46
N ALA A 239 1.36 12.02 -13.28
CA ALA A 239 0.02 11.89 -12.75
C ALA A 239 -0.10 12.32 -11.27
N SER A 240 0.94 12.11 -10.46
CA SER A 240 0.99 12.57 -9.07
C SER A 240 0.96 14.09 -8.94
N LEU A 241 1.31 14.82 -10.00
CA LEU A 241 1.20 16.29 -10.04
C LEU A 241 -0.24 16.81 -10.11
N LEU A 242 -1.24 15.94 -10.22
CA LEU A 242 -2.64 16.36 -10.13
C LEU A 242 -2.94 16.82 -8.68
N PRO A 243 -3.42 18.07 -8.49
CA PRO A 243 -3.78 18.56 -7.16
C PRO A 243 -4.82 17.67 -6.47
N SER A 244 -4.75 17.59 -5.15
CA SER A 244 -5.62 16.74 -4.35
C SER A 244 -6.87 17.48 -3.88
N ALA A 245 -8.03 16.85 -4.02
CA ALA A 245 -9.28 17.30 -3.42
C ALA A 245 -9.43 16.86 -1.94
N LEU A 246 -8.60 15.93 -1.46
CA LEU A 246 -8.54 15.50 -0.06
C LEU A 246 -8.25 16.63 0.92
N LYS A 247 -7.68 17.75 0.44
CA LYS A 247 -7.18 18.88 1.25
C LYS A 247 -7.85 18.96 2.63
N PRO A 248 -7.10 18.77 3.73
CA PRO A 248 -7.70 18.80 5.06
C PRO A 248 -8.37 20.16 5.26
N ASP A 249 -9.66 20.13 5.54
CA ASP A 249 -10.44 21.32 5.88
C ASP A 249 -10.16 21.67 7.35
N ALA A 250 -8.88 21.91 7.63
CA ALA A 250 -8.46 22.49 8.87
C ALA A 250 -8.85 23.97 8.78
N GLY A 251 -9.88 24.37 9.52
CA GLY A 251 -9.96 25.78 9.94
C GLY A 251 -8.62 26.23 10.53
N PRO A 252 -8.40 27.53 10.79
CA PRO A 252 -7.11 28.03 11.25
C PRO A 252 -6.56 27.17 12.39
N LEU A 253 -5.37 26.60 12.17
CA LEU A 253 -4.71 25.73 13.14
C LEU A 253 -4.61 26.47 14.49
N PRO A 254 -4.84 25.79 15.63
CA PRO A 254 -4.53 26.37 16.92
C PRO A 254 -3.05 26.78 16.90
N GLN A 255 -2.78 28.07 17.06
CA GLN A 255 -1.42 28.58 17.18
C GLN A 255 -0.74 27.84 18.36
N PRO A 256 0.51 27.39 18.21
CA PRO A 256 1.22 26.76 19.32
C PRO A 256 1.23 27.74 20.49
N ASP A 257 0.69 27.32 21.64
CA ASP A 257 0.66 28.15 22.84
C ASP A 257 2.11 28.46 23.25
N PRO A 258 2.55 29.73 23.18
CA PRO A 258 3.93 30.11 23.52
C PRO A 258 4.27 29.86 24.98
N ARG A 259 3.28 29.52 25.83
CA ARG A 259 3.45 29.17 27.24
C ARG A 259 3.61 27.67 27.49
N ARG A 260 3.46 26.81 26.47
CA ARG A 260 3.68 25.36 26.61
C ARG A 260 5.18 25.05 26.55
N PRO A 261 5.80 24.51 27.62
CA PRO A 261 7.20 24.15 27.58
C PRO A 261 7.44 23.01 26.57
N GLN A 262 8.39 23.22 25.65
CA GLN A 262 8.89 22.17 24.76
C GLN A 262 9.55 21.08 25.61
N GLY A 263 8.95 19.88 25.66
CA GLY A 263 9.48 18.73 26.42
C GLY A 263 8.52 18.04 27.38
N ALA A 264 7.24 18.45 27.46
CA ALA A 264 6.27 17.87 28.40
C ALA A 264 5.45 16.67 27.85
N GLU A 265 5.87 16.02 26.76
CA GLU A 265 5.08 14.94 26.15
C GLU A 265 5.21 13.58 26.86
N HIS A 266 6.14 13.45 27.82
CA HIS A 266 6.42 12.16 28.48
C HIS A 266 5.68 11.89 29.81
N ARG A 267 4.72 12.71 30.26
CA ARG A 267 4.09 12.50 31.59
C ARG A 267 2.56 12.57 31.70
N ALA A 268 1.81 12.68 30.62
CA ALA A 268 0.34 12.66 30.67
C ALA A 268 -0.27 11.32 30.21
N ALA A 269 0.29 10.20 30.66
CA ALA A 269 -0.36 8.89 30.59
C ALA A 269 -0.53 8.34 32.02
N GLY A 270 -1.32 9.05 32.81
CA GLY A 270 -1.71 8.65 34.14
C GLY A 270 -2.91 9.49 34.53
N LEU A 271 -4.01 8.82 34.87
CA LEU A 271 -5.33 9.36 35.23
C LEU A 271 -6.35 9.44 34.07
N ALA A 272 -6.85 8.26 33.69
CA ALA A 272 -8.24 8.11 33.31
C ALA A 272 -8.70 6.70 33.73
N GLY A 273 -9.26 6.60 34.93
CA GLY A 273 -9.89 5.39 35.45
C GLY A 273 -11.15 5.78 36.22
N ASP A 274 -12.28 5.86 35.51
CA ASP A 274 -13.61 5.78 36.11
C ASP A 274 -14.34 4.62 35.41
N PRO A 275 -14.75 3.55 36.13
CA PRO A 275 -15.21 2.33 35.50
C PRO A 275 -16.71 2.42 35.17
N ARG A 276 -17.05 2.29 33.89
CA ARG A 276 -18.44 1.99 33.50
C ARG A 276 -18.78 0.52 33.78
N PRO A 277 -20.04 0.21 34.17
CA PRO A 277 -20.41 -1.06 34.76
C PRO A 277 -20.46 -2.20 33.72
N GLY A 278 -20.05 -3.40 34.15
CA GLY A 278 -19.90 -4.59 33.32
C GLY A 278 -21.22 -5.16 32.76
N PRO A 279 -21.14 -6.03 31.74
CA PRO A 279 -22.30 -6.61 31.10
C PRO A 279 -22.95 -7.69 31.99
N ARG A 280 -24.27 -7.58 32.14
CA ARG A 280 -25.14 -8.55 32.83
C ARG A 280 -25.00 -9.94 32.23
N GLN A 281 -24.76 -10.91 33.11
CA GLN A 281 -24.86 -12.34 32.83
C GLN A 281 -26.29 -12.70 32.39
N LEU A 282 -26.42 -13.36 31.23
CA LEU A 282 -27.59 -14.16 30.90
C LEU A 282 -27.18 -15.63 30.84
N ARG A 283 -27.98 -16.44 31.54
CA ARG A 283 -27.72 -17.84 31.88
C ARG A 283 -27.80 -18.77 30.67
N SER A 284 -26.96 -19.80 30.78
CA SER A 284 -26.89 -21.06 30.06
C SER A 284 -28.20 -21.68 29.56
N HIS A 285 -28.19 -22.16 28.31
CA HIS A 285 -28.78 -23.45 27.95
C HIS A 285 -27.77 -24.28 27.16
N GLN A 286 -27.41 -25.43 27.75
CA GLN A 286 -26.55 -26.44 27.15
C GLN A 286 -27.34 -27.24 26.11
N LEU A 287 -26.73 -27.50 24.95
CA LEU A 287 -27.08 -28.63 24.10
C LEU A 287 -25.78 -29.38 23.78
N ARG A 288 -25.62 -30.53 24.44
CA ARG A 288 -24.55 -31.50 24.20
C ARG A 288 -24.78 -32.17 22.85
N VAL A 289 -23.76 -32.19 22.00
CA VAL A 289 -23.64 -33.18 20.93
C VAL A 289 -22.28 -33.86 21.08
N ARG A 290 -22.33 -35.18 21.30
CA ARG A 290 -21.19 -36.10 21.31
C ARG A 290 -20.65 -36.23 19.88
N ALA A 291 -19.33 -36.30 19.73
CA ALA A 291 -18.71 -36.95 18.59
C ALA A 291 -17.56 -37.81 19.11
N ASP A 292 -17.71 -39.12 18.90
CA ASP A 292 -16.73 -40.17 19.14
C ASP A 292 -15.52 -40.01 18.20
N GLY A 293 -14.34 -40.46 18.66
CA GLY A 293 -13.20 -40.77 17.79
C GLY A 293 -13.48 -42.01 16.91
N PRO A 294 -12.50 -42.56 16.14
CA PRO A 294 -11.11 -42.72 16.55
C PRO A 294 -10.06 -42.62 15.41
N SER A 295 -8.80 -42.91 15.80
CA SER A 295 -7.82 -43.73 15.06
C SER A 295 -6.59 -43.06 14.43
N ARG A 296 -5.45 -43.49 14.99
CA ARG A 296 -4.07 -43.38 14.50
C ARG A 296 -3.88 -44.09 13.15
N LEU A 297 -2.92 -43.62 12.34
CA LEU A 297 -2.02 -44.40 11.46
C LEU A 297 -1.01 -43.41 10.82
N ARG A 298 0.26 -43.44 11.27
CA ARG A 298 1.47 -43.95 10.59
C ARG A 298 2.03 -43.05 9.46
N ASP A 299 3.24 -42.54 9.72
CA ASP A 299 4.23 -42.11 8.72
C ASP A 299 4.58 -43.27 7.76
N PRO A 300 5.02 -42.93 6.53
CA PRO A 300 6.42 -43.25 6.22
C PRO A 300 7.17 -42.20 5.36
N GLU A 301 8.45 -42.07 5.71
CA GLU A 301 9.64 -42.00 4.84
C GLU A 301 9.82 -40.91 3.76
N ARG A 302 10.92 -40.16 3.94
CA ARG A 302 11.65 -39.42 2.90
C ARG A 302 12.41 -40.37 1.98
N PRO A 303 12.77 -39.90 0.78
CA PRO A 303 14.11 -40.14 0.28
C PRO A 303 14.86 -38.85 -0.05
N ALA A 304 16.18 -38.95 0.08
CA ALA A 304 17.19 -37.96 -0.24
C ALA A 304 17.28 -37.69 -1.75
N GLY A 305 17.76 -36.49 -2.11
CA GLY A 305 18.11 -36.11 -3.47
C GLY A 305 19.02 -34.90 -3.46
N ASP A 306 20.32 -35.16 -3.52
CA ASP A 306 21.37 -34.19 -3.79
C ASP A 306 21.20 -33.54 -5.17
N GLY A 307 21.40 -32.24 -5.25
CA GLY A 307 21.39 -31.50 -6.51
C GLY A 307 21.80 -30.04 -6.30
N GLN A 308 23.11 -29.78 -6.35
CA GLN A 308 23.65 -28.42 -6.51
C GLN A 308 23.17 -27.80 -7.84
N PRO A 309 22.90 -26.49 -7.87
CA PRO A 309 22.96 -25.74 -9.12
C PRO A 309 24.18 -24.81 -9.16
N LEU A 310 24.82 -24.88 -10.33
CA LEU A 310 25.89 -24.04 -10.84
C LEU A 310 25.49 -22.56 -10.88
N THR A 311 26.42 -21.69 -10.52
CA THR A 311 26.36 -20.24 -10.73
C THR A 311 26.53 -19.88 -12.21
N PRO A 312 25.85 -18.84 -12.70
CA PRO A 312 26.44 -17.95 -13.69
C PRO A 312 26.61 -16.53 -13.14
N SER A 313 27.79 -16.02 -13.42
CA SER A 313 28.28 -14.66 -13.25
C SER A 313 27.52 -13.60 -14.05
N GLY A 314 27.40 -12.40 -13.48
CA GLY A 314 27.56 -11.15 -14.23
C GLY A 314 26.32 -10.27 -14.37
N GLY A 315 26.32 -9.14 -13.65
CA GLY A 315 25.49 -7.97 -13.96
C GLY A 315 24.56 -7.48 -12.85
N THR A 316 25.05 -7.23 -11.64
CA THR A 316 24.24 -6.54 -10.60
C THR A 316 24.24 -5.04 -10.83
N THR A 317 23.20 -4.54 -11.50
CA THR A 317 22.65 -3.21 -11.23
C THR A 317 21.88 -3.30 -9.93
N THR A 318 22.40 -2.69 -8.87
CA THR A 318 21.75 -2.71 -7.56
C THR A 318 20.41 -1.96 -7.62
N PRO A 319 19.27 -2.58 -7.35
CA PRO A 319 17.99 -1.86 -7.27
C PRO A 319 18.03 -0.90 -6.07
N TRP A 320 17.43 0.28 -6.21
CA TRP A 320 17.33 1.33 -5.18
C TRP A 320 16.86 0.81 -3.80
N ALA A 321 16.06 -0.27 -3.78
CA ALA A 321 15.63 -1.00 -2.59
C ALA A 321 16.77 -1.57 -1.72
N CYS A 322 17.97 -1.79 -2.27
CA CYS A 322 19.11 -2.28 -1.48
C CYS A 322 19.76 -1.23 -0.57
N SER A 323 19.40 0.06 -0.66
CA SER A 323 19.91 1.06 0.31
C SER A 323 19.17 1.04 1.66
N ILE A 324 18.07 0.27 1.77
CA ILE A 324 17.19 0.21 2.95
C ILE A 324 17.51 -0.98 3.87
N ARG A 325 18.44 -1.88 3.51
CA ARG A 325 18.96 -2.93 4.42
C ARG A 325 20.08 -2.43 5.29
#